data_AF-T1D8H3-F1
#
_entry.id   AF-T1D8H3-F1
#
_cell.length_a   1.000
_cell.length_b   1.000
_cell.length_c   1.000
_cell.angle_alpha   90.00
_cell.angle_beta   90.00
_cell.angle_gamma   90.00
#
_symmetry.space_group_name_H-M   'P 1'
#
loop_
_entity.id
_entity.type
_entity.pdbx_description
1 polymer ?
#
loop_
_entity_poly.entity_id
_entity_poly.type
_entity_poly.pdbx_seq_one_letter_code
_entity_poly.pdbx_strand_id
1 'polypeptide(L)'
;MILALSNPDPEIEPNLAREHGAAFAADGKGINNVLAFPGLFKGALAAKATRFTDAMLMAAAQTLADLAEDDALVPGPLEKSVHERVAAAVQAAAS
;
A
#
# COMPACT_ATOMS: atom_id res chain seq x y z
N MET A 1 11.07 -1.72 -13.16
CA MET A 1 9.73 -1.47 -12.60
C MET A 1 9.33 -0.05 -12.98
N ILE A 2 8.10 0.15 -13.45
CA ILE A 2 7.53 1.47 -13.76
C ILE A 2 6.24 1.63 -12.93
N LEU A 3 6.15 2.72 -12.16
CA LEU A 3 4.96 3.06 -11.37
C LEU A 3 4.41 4.39 -11.90
N ALA A 4 3.36 4.32 -12.72
CA ALA A 4 2.73 5.48 -13.35
C ALA A 4 1.52 5.94 -12.52
N LEU A 5 1.78 6.66 -11.43
CA LEU A 5 0.82 6.88 -10.34
C LEU A 5 -0.13 8.07 -10.57
N SER A 6 0.00 8.78 -11.69
CA SER A 6 -0.95 9.83 -12.05
C SER A 6 -2.37 9.27 -12.23
N ASN A 7 -3.36 10.02 -11.74
CA ASN A 7 -4.78 9.68 -11.84
C ASN A 7 -5.55 10.85 -12.47
N PRO A 8 -6.60 10.60 -13.29
CA PRO A 8 -7.07 9.29 -13.76
C PRO A 8 -6.23 8.69 -14.89
N ASP A 9 -5.41 9.51 -15.55
CA ASP A 9 -4.58 9.16 -16.69
C ASP A 9 -3.12 8.94 -16.23
N PRO A 10 -2.58 7.72 -16.34
CA PRO A 10 -1.20 7.43 -15.97
C PRO A 10 -0.20 8.01 -16.97
N GLU A 11 1.04 8.24 -16.54
CA GLU A 11 2.13 8.69 -17.40
C GLU A 11 2.41 7.73 -18.57
N ILE A 12 2.16 6.44 -18.35
CA ILE A 12 2.20 5.37 -19.34
C ILE A 12 1.28 4.24 -18.90
N GLU A 13 0.49 3.71 -19.84
CA GLU A 13 -0.35 2.54 -19.58
C GLU A 13 0.51 1.33 -19.17
N PRO A 14 0.18 0.60 -18.09
CA PRO A 14 1.00 -0.52 -17.61
C PRO A 14 1.25 -1.61 -18.65
N ASN A 15 0.28 -1.87 -19.53
CA ASN A 15 0.44 -2.85 -20.61
C ASN A 15 1.45 -2.36 -21.66
N LEU A 16 1.36 -1.10 -22.05
CA LEU A 16 2.31 -0.49 -22.99
C LEU A 16 3.74 -0.46 -22.40
N ALA A 17 3.88 -0.14 -21.11
CA ALA A 17 5.16 -0.21 -20.41
C ALA A 17 5.77 -1.63 -20.46
N ARG A 18 4.96 -2.67 -20.24
CA ARG A 18 5.40 -4.08 -20.32
C ARG A 18 5.80 -4.48 -21.74
N GLU A 19 5.02 -4.10 -22.75
CA GLU A 19 5.34 -4.33 -24.17
C GLU A 19 6.68 -3.70 -24.57
N HIS A 20 7.07 -2.61 -23.92
CA HIS A 20 8.36 -1.92 -24.12
C HIS A 20 9.47 -2.34 -23.12
N GLY A 21 9.32 -3.50 -22.47
CA GLY A 21 10.40 -4.12 -21.69
C GLY A 21 10.38 -3.83 -20.19
N ALA A 22 9.32 -3.22 -19.65
CA ALA A 22 9.17 -3.12 -18.20
C ALA A 22 8.89 -4.51 -17.59
N ALA A 23 9.82 -4.99 -16.75
CA ALA A 23 9.61 -6.23 -16.00
C ALA A 23 8.37 -6.19 -15.08
N PHE A 24 8.05 -5.02 -14.55
CA PHE A 24 6.86 -4.76 -13.74
C PHE A 24 6.32 -3.37 -14.06
N ALA A 25 5.00 -3.24 -14.18
CA ALA A 25 4.31 -1.97 -14.39
C ALA A 25 3.00 -1.90 -13.61
N ALA A 26 2.74 -0.78 -12.94
CA ALA A 26 1.47 -0.53 -12.23
C ALA A 26 1.10 0.96 -12.30
N ASP A 27 -0.18 1.27 -12.12
CA ASP A 27 -0.72 2.62 -12.14
C ASP A 27 -1.33 3.04 -10.80
N GLY A 28 -1.85 4.28 -10.73
CA GLY A 28 -2.51 4.83 -9.55
C GLY A 28 -3.86 4.17 -9.19
N LYS A 29 -4.38 3.28 -10.05
CA LYS A 29 -5.58 2.46 -9.76
C LYS A 29 -5.18 1.21 -8.97
N GLY A 30 -4.07 0.58 -9.34
CA GLY A 30 -3.52 -0.58 -8.64
C GLY A 30 -2.78 -0.22 -7.34
N ILE A 31 -2.01 0.87 -7.35
CA ILE A 31 -1.28 1.36 -6.17
C ILE A 31 -1.97 2.62 -5.67
N ASN A 32 -2.89 2.44 -4.73
CA ASN A 32 -3.77 3.50 -4.24
C ASN A 32 -3.78 3.56 -2.71
N ASN A 33 -3.96 4.75 -2.16
CA ASN A 33 -4.01 5.00 -0.71
C ASN A 33 -5.05 4.17 0.03
N VAL A 34 -6.11 3.70 -0.65
CA VAL A 34 -7.10 2.77 -0.08
C VAL A 34 -6.46 1.52 0.51
N LEU A 35 -5.28 1.10 0.03
CA LEU A 35 -4.51 -0.04 0.55
C LEU A 35 -4.09 0.16 2.01
N ALA A 36 -3.70 1.38 2.38
CA ALA A 36 -3.10 1.66 3.68
C ALA A 36 -4.06 2.41 4.61
N PHE A 37 -4.88 3.33 4.09
CA PHE A 37 -5.62 4.31 4.88
C PHE A 37 -6.51 3.67 5.98
N PRO A 38 -7.33 2.63 5.71
CA PRO A 38 -8.19 2.05 6.75
C PRO A 38 -7.39 1.45 7.90
N GLY A 39 -6.37 0.63 7.59
CA GLY A 39 -5.50 0.02 8.59
C GLY A 39 -4.67 1.03 9.36
N LEU A 40 -4.05 1.97 8.64
CA LEU A 40 -3.19 3.01 9.20
C LEU A 40 -3.93 3.88 10.23
N PHE A 41 -5.13 4.36 9.88
CA PHE A 41 -5.95 5.15 10.81
C PHE A 41 -6.48 4.33 11.97
N LYS A 42 -6.95 3.10 11.73
CA LYS A 42 -7.45 2.21 12.80
C LYS A 42 -6.35 1.91 13.83
N GLY A 43 -5.13 1.62 13.38
CA GLY A 43 -3.99 1.37 14.26
C GLY A 43 -3.59 2.60 15.07
N ALA A 44 -3.51 3.77 14.43
CA ALA A 44 -3.20 5.03 15.10
C ALA A 44 -4.24 5.42 16.16
N LEU A 45 -5.53 5.27 15.84
CA LEU A 45 -6.62 5.53 16.77
C LEU A 45 -6.59 4.56 17.97
N ALA A 46 -6.32 3.27 17.71
CA ALA A 46 -6.19 2.27 18.77
C ALA A 46 -5.01 2.57 19.71
N ALA A 47 -3.90 3.08 19.17
CA ALA A 47 -2.75 3.54 19.94
C ALA A 47 -2.93 4.91 20.61
N LYS A 48 -4.04 5.62 20.35
CA LYS A 48 -4.25 7.02 20.74
C LYS A 48 -3.11 7.94 20.28
N ALA A 49 -2.51 7.64 19.13
CA ALA A 49 -1.44 8.43 18.56
C ALA A 49 -1.94 9.83 18.18
N THR A 50 -1.15 10.86 18.48
CA THR A 50 -1.47 12.25 18.13
C THR A 50 -0.98 12.66 16.75
N ARG A 51 -0.08 11.86 16.16
CA ARG A 51 0.46 12.03 14.80
C ARG A 51 0.93 10.67 14.26
N PHE A 52 1.05 10.56 12.96
CA PHE A 52 1.77 9.44 12.35
C PHE A 52 3.28 9.63 12.51
N THR A 53 3.99 8.58 12.90
CA THR A 53 5.45 8.53 12.92
C THR A 53 5.98 7.75 11.73
N ASP A 54 7.24 7.96 11.36
CA ASP A 54 7.88 7.18 10.29
C ASP A 54 7.86 5.68 10.61
N ALA A 55 8.00 5.30 11.89
CA ALA A 55 7.89 3.91 12.33
C ALA A 55 6.51 3.30 12.02
N MET A 56 5.43 4.05 12.25
CA MET A 56 4.08 3.63 11.90
C MET A 56 3.89 3.47 10.39
N LEU A 57 4.39 4.42 9.60
CA LEU A 57 4.30 4.38 8.13
C LEU A 57 5.12 3.22 7.56
N MET A 58 6.32 3.00 8.08
CA MET A 58 7.17 1.87 7.70
C MET A 58 6.55 0.52 8.09
N ALA A 59 5.95 0.42 9.28
CA ALA A 59 5.24 -0.79 9.70
C ALA A 59 4.06 -1.12 8.78
N ALA A 60 3.29 -0.10 8.37
CA ALA A 60 2.21 -0.27 7.40
C ALA A 60 2.73 -0.73 6.02
N ALA A 61 3.77 -0.06 5.51
CA ALA A 61 4.36 -0.39 4.20
C ALA A 61 4.95 -1.80 4.17
N GLN A 62 5.70 -2.19 5.20
CA GLN A 62 6.26 -3.53 5.31
C GLN A 62 5.17 -4.59 5.42
N THR A 63 4.14 -4.33 6.23
CA THR A 63 2.99 -5.25 6.35
C THR A 63 2.29 -5.42 5.01
N LEU A 64 2.11 -4.36 4.22
CA LEU A 64 1.51 -4.50 2.89
C LEU A 64 2.40 -5.34 1.95
N ALA A 65 3.72 -5.11 1.96
CA ALA A 65 4.67 -5.86 1.15
C ALA A 65 4.69 -7.35 1.51
N ASP A 66 4.65 -7.70 2.80
CA ASP A 66 4.65 -9.08 3.29
C ASP A 66 3.36 -9.85 2.93
N LEU A 67 2.31 -9.13 2.54
CA LEU A 67 0.99 -9.68 2.22
C LEU A 67 0.69 -9.70 0.73
N ALA A 68 1.60 -9.19 -0.10
CA ALA A 68 1.48 -9.30 -1.55
C ALA A 68 1.63 -10.76 -1.99
N GLU A 69 0.82 -11.19 -2.96
CA GLU A 69 0.93 -12.51 -3.59
C GLU A 69 2.10 -12.53 -4.61
N ASP A 70 2.58 -13.72 -4.99
CA ASP A 70 3.83 -13.90 -5.76
C ASP A 70 3.91 -13.11 -7.08
N ASP A 71 2.77 -12.80 -7.71
CA ASP A 71 2.66 -12.07 -8.97
C ASP A 71 2.15 -10.62 -8.81
N ALA A 72 1.89 -10.17 -7.58
CA ALA A 72 1.36 -8.86 -7.26
C ALA A 72 2.37 -7.99 -6.51
N LEU A 73 2.35 -6.67 -6.76
CA LEU A 73 3.19 -5.72 -6.01
C LEU A 73 2.59 -5.36 -4.65
N VAL A 74 1.28 -5.50 -4.50
CA VAL A 74 0.48 -5.13 -3.33
C VAL A 74 -0.70 -6.09 -3.20
N PRO A 75 -1.24 -6.31 -1.98
CA PRO A 75 -2.42 -7.14 -1.78
C PRO A 75 -3.69 -6.48 -2.32
N GLY A 76 -4.82 -7.22 -2.32
CA GLY A 76 -6.10 -6.68 -2.73
C GLY A 76 -6.57 -5.53 -1.80
N PRO A 77 -6.95 -4.36 -2.35
CA PRO A 77 -7.27 -3.16 -1.55
C PRO A 77 -8.54 -3.28 -0.71
N LEU A 78 -9.44 -4.20 -1.04
CA LEU A 78 -10.71 -4.40 -0.35
C LEU A 78 -10.67 -5.59 0.62
N GLU A 79 -9.50 -6.20 0.82
CA GLU A 79 -9.35 -7.32 1.74
C GLU A 79 -9.32 -6.84 3.19
N LYS A 80 -10.37 -7.18 3.93
CA LYS A 80 -10.52 -6.79 5.33
C LYS A 80 -9.34 -7.26 6.20
N SER A 81 -8.84 -8.47 5.96
CA SER A 81 -7.72 -9.07 6.71
C SER A 81 -6.43 -8.26 6.56
N VAL A 82 -6.16 -7.70 5.38
CA VAL A 82 -5.01 -6.82 5.12
C VAL A 82 -5.08 -5.60 6.02
N HIS A 83 -6.22 -4.91 6.03
CA HIS A 83 -6.43 -3.72 6.87
C HIS A 83 -6.31 -4.02 8.37
N GLU A 84 -6.77 -5.19 8.80
CA GLU A 84 -6.65 -5.62 10.20
C GLU A 84 -5.19 -5.87 10.61
N ARG A 85 -4.40 -6.51 9.74
CA ARG A 85 -2.96 -6.73 9.99
C ARG A 85 -2.17 -5.43 9.99
N VAL A 86 -2.44 -4.54 9.01
CA VAL A 86 -1.83 -3.21 8.97
C VAL A 86 -2.15 -2.42 10.25
N ALA A 87 -3.41 -2.44 10.71
CA ALA A 87 -3.79 -1.76 11.95
C ALA A 87 -3.03 -2.28 13.17
N ALA A 88 -2.89 -3.60 13.30
CA ALA A 88 -2.15 -4.22 14.40
C ALA A 88 -0.66 -3.82 14.38
N ALA A 89 -0.02 -3.86 13.20
CA ALA A 89 1.38 -3.47 13.04
C ALA A 89 1.61 -1.99 13.37
N VAL A 90 0.72 -1.11 12.88
CA VAL A 90 0.77 0.33 13.14
C VAL A 90 0.58 0.63 14.62
N GLN A 91 -0.36 -0.04 15.29
CA GLN A 91 -0.58 0.12 16.72
C GLN A 91 0.66 -0.30 17.52
N ALA A 92 1.30 -1.40 17.15
CA ALA A 92 2.52 -1.88 17.81
C ALA A 92 3.72 -0.95 17.59
N ALA A 93 3.78 -0.26 16.45
CA ALA A 93 4.82 0.69 16.11
C ALA A 93 4.59 2.11 16.66
N ALA A 94 3.47 2.36 17.34
CA ALA A 94 3.15 3.64 17.92
C ALA A 94 3.93 3.85 19.24
N SER A 95 5.08 4.54 19.12
CA SER A 95 5.93 5.00 20.21
C SER A 95 5.74 6.49 20.52
#